data_AF-A0A9N9IDI9-F1
#
_entry.id   AF-A0A9N9IDI9-F1
#
_cell.length_a   1.000
_cell.length_b   1.000
_cell.length_c   1.000
_cell.angle_alpha   90.00
_cell.angle_beta   90.00
_cell.angle_gamma   90.00
#
_symmetry.space_group_name_H-M   'P 1'
#
loop_
_entity.id
_entity.type
_entity.pdbx_description
1 polymer ?
#
loop_
_entity_poly.entity_id
_entity_poly.type
_entity_poly.pdbx_seq_one_letter_code
_entity_poly.pdbx_strand_id
1 'polypeptide(L)'
;ELLGIVSANIRVPFDANEVINRIVDGSRFTAFKPLYGPNIIVGWAFIHGFQVGIIATNNVIFTQEANKATQFIRLCNMMSTPLLFLQNTTGFMVGKKYEEEGIIKAGSHFVNAVSNSQVPAITIMMGASYGAGNYAMCGRAYNPRFLFSWPNSKCSVMGPDQLTGVMDLIARESAARDGKKINEEVAQARKNKLAAVAEKESDVYWTTSRVLDDGVIDPRMTRVIVGFCLSVIYNGKVEGGPLGGVSRM
;
A
#
# COMPACT_ATOMS: atom_id res chain seq x y z
N GLU A 1 -6.47 21.78 -1.72
CA GLU A 1 -7.31 20.76 -2.40
C GLU A 1 -7.13 19.35 -1.83
N LEU A 2 -5.91 18.86 -1.57
CA LEU A 2 -5.69 17.49 -1.04
C LEU A 2 -6.53 17.11 0.19
N LEU A 3 -6.70 18.03 1.15
CA LEU A 3 -7.54 17.81 2.34
C LEU A 3 -9.03 17.57 2.03
N GLY A 4 -9.51 17.98 0.86
CA GLY A 4 -10.89 17.74 0.41
C GLY A 4 -11.06 16.49 -0.45
N ILE A 5 -9.97 15.83 -0.84
CA ILE A 5 -9.99 14.63 -1.70
C ILE A 5 -9.96 13.38 -0.85
N VAL A 6 -9.05 13.35 0.12
CA VAL A 6 -8.86 12.18 0.96
C VAL A 6 -9.60 12.37 2.26
N SER A 7 -10.60 11.53 2.46
CA SER A 7 -11.43 11.52 3.66
C SER A 7 -10.63 11.05 4.87
N ALA A 8 -10.93 11.63 6.03
CA ALA A 8 -10.48 11.09 7.31
C ALA A 8 -11.05 9.67 7.55
N ASN A 9 -12.22 9.36 6.98
CA ASN A 9 -12.77 8.01 6.98
C ASN A 9 -12.17 7.22 5.82
N ILE A 10 -11.22 6.33 6.12
CA ILE A 10 -10.53 5.46 5.15
C ILE A 10 -11.45 4.50 4.38
N ARG A 11 -12.72 4.34 4.79
CA ARG A 11 -13.72 3.53 4.07
C ARG A 11 -14.32 4.28 2.88
N VAL A 12 -14.21 5.60 2.86
CA VAL A 12 -14.70 6.42 1.75
C VAL A 12 -13.65 6.36 0.63
N PRO A 13 -13.97 5.77 -0.53
CA PRO A 13 -13.03 5.69 -1.63
C PRO A 13 -12.76 7.08 -2.20
N PHE A 14 -11.56 7.25 -2.73
CA PHE A 14 -11.16 8.42 -3.51
C PHE A 14 -10.31 7.95 -4.71
N ASP A 15 -10.22 8.79 -5.74
CA ASP A 15 -9.35 8.51 -6.88
C ASP A 15 -7.94 9.04 -6.62
N ALA A 16 -6.95 8.15 -6.56
CA ALA A 16 -5.56 8.53 -6.38
C ALA A 16 -5.00 9.36 -7.54
N ASN A 17 -5.62 9.36 -8.73
CA ASN A 17 -5.27 10.33 -9.78
C ASN A 17 -5.43 11.78 -9.29
N GLU A 18 -6.45 12.06 -8.47
CA GLU A 18 -6.65 13.39 -7.91
C GLU A 18 -5.50 13.80 -6.98
N VAL A 19 -4.90 12.83 -6.27
CA VAL A 19 -3.69 13.08 -5.48
C VAL A 19 -2.48 13.29 -6.38
N ILE A 20 -2.27 12.41 -7.36
CA ILE A 20 -1.15 12.49 -8.33
C ILE A 20 -1.15 13.86 -9.01
N ASN A 21 -2.28 14.30 -9.55
CA ASN A 21 -2.43 15.56 -10.27
C ASN A 21 -2.04 16.79 -9.44
N ARG A 22 -2.06 16.71 -8.11
CA ARG A 22 -1.70 17.81 -7.20
C ARG A 22 -0.26 17.79 -6.72
N ILE A 23 0.43 16.66 -6.88
CA ILE A 23 1.82 16.53 -6.45
C ILE A 23 2.80 16.58 -7.61
N VAL A 24 2.38 16.28 -8.85
CA VAL A 24 3.25 16.28 -10.03
C VAL A 24 3.32 17.63 -10.75
N ASP A 25 4.42 17.87 -11.45
CA ASP A 25 4.70 19.11 -12.16
C ASP A 25 3.69 19.36 -13.29
N GLY A 26 2.98 20.48 -13.20
CA GLY A 26 1.96 20.88 -14.17
C GLY A 26 0.83 19.87 -14.33
N SER A 27 0.60 19.01 -13.32
CA SER A 27 -0.41 17.95 -13.36
C SER A 27 -0.25 17.00 -14.56
N ARG A 28 0.99 16.85 -15.08
CA ARG A 28 1.29 15.98 -16.22
C ARG A 28 1.71 14.60 -15.73
N PHE A 29 0.93 13.59 -16.08
CA PHE A 29 1.16 12.21 -15.72
C PHE A 29 1.04 11.30 -16.95
N THR A 30 2.12 10.56 -17.25
CA THR A 30 2.16 9.61 -18.35
C THR A 30 1.72 8.23 -17.83
N ALA A 31 0.41 7.98 -17.87
CA ALA A 31 -0.15 6.72 -17.38
C ALA A 31 0.30 5.51 -18.21
N PHE A 32 0.74 4.45 -17.54
CA PHE A 32 1.08 3.18 -18.15
C PHE A 32 -0.07 2.20 -17.99
N LYS A 33 -0.54 1.61 -19.10
CA LYS A 33 -1.66 0.66 -19.14
C LYS A 33 -2.90 1.16 -18.36
N PRO A 34 -3.47 2.34 -18.68
CA PRO A 34 -4.60 2.89 -17.92
C PRO A 34 -5.84 1.98 -17.92
N LEU A 35 -6.05 1.20 -18.98
CA LEU A 35 -7.22 0.32 -19.15
C LEU A 35 -7.03 -1.11 -18.61
N TYR A 36 -5.87 -1.45 -18.06
CA TYR A 36 -5.58 -2.78 -17.52
C TYR A 36 -5.27 -2.67 -16.03
N GLY A 37 -5.99 -3.39 -15.18
CA GLY A 37 -5.87 -3.28 -13.72
C GLY A 37 -6.03 -1.83 -13.22
N PRO A 38 -7.24 -1.24 -13.33
CA PRO A 38 -7.46 0.18 -13.04
C PRO A 38 -7.37 0.52 -11.55
N ASN A 39 -7.42 -0.45 -10.63
CA ASN A 39 -7.29 -0.18 -9.19
C ASN A 39 -5.86 0.15 -8.76
N ILE A 40 -4.87 -0.09 -9.64
CA ILE A 40 -3.51 0.40 -9.47
C ILE A 40 -3.15 1.33 -10.63
N ILE A 41 -2.89 2.58 -10.29
CA ILE A 41 -2.49 3.62 -11.22
C ILE A 41 -0.97 3.62 -11.21
N VAL A 42 -0.36 3.46 -12.38
CA VAL A 42 1.09 3.51 -12.52
C VAL A 42 1.47 4.37 -13.72
N GLY A 43 2.59 5.06 -13.64
CA GLY A 43 3.02 5.97 -14.70
C GLY A 43 4.17 6.86 -14.30
N TRP A 44 4.69 7.61 -15.26
CA TRP A 44 5.82 8.51 -15.04
C TRP A 44 5.36 9.94 -14.88
N ALA A 45 6.09 10.69 -14.05
CA ALA A 45 5.90 12.12 -13.87
C ALA A 45 7.21 12.81 -13.51
N PHE A 46 7.13 14.11 -13.31
CA PHE A 46 8.16 14.91 -12.68
C PHE A 46 7.61 15.54 -11.41
N ILE A 47 8.43 15.62 -10.36
CA ILE A 47 8.13 16.35 -9.12
C ILE A 47 9.34 17.23 -8.82
N HIS A 48 9.15 18.55 -8.82
CA HIS A 48 10.25 19.52 -8.67
C HIS A 48 11.37 19.31 -9.71
N GLY A 49 11.01 18.93 -10.94
CA GLY A 49 11.95 18.67 -12.03
C GLY A 49 12.64 17.29 -11.99
N PHE A 50 12.45 16.51 -10.91
CA PHE A 50 13.00 15.16 -10.81
C PHE A 50 12.04 14.13 -11.42
N GLN A 51 12.57 13.23 -12.25
CA GLN A 51 11.78 12.14 -12.84
C GLN A 51 11.41 11.11 -11.76
N VAL A 52 10.17 10.61 -11.80
CA VAL A 52 9.70 9.61 -10.85
C VAL A 52 8.69 8.66 -11.49
N GLY A 53 8.78 7.38 -11.15
CA GLY A 53 7.76 6.38 -11.46
C GLY A 53 6.80 6.25 -10.28
N ILE A 54 5.53 6.55 -10.49
CA ILE A 54 4.52 6.55 -9.43
C ILE A 54 3.71 5.26 -9.51
N ILE A 55 3.44 4.64 -8.36
CA ILE A 55 2.55 3.49 -8.18
C ILE A 55 1.56 3.85 -7.08
N ALA A 56 0.30 4.04 -7.45
CA ALA A 56 -0.77 4.44 -6.53
C ALA A 56 -1.89 3.41 -6.51
N THR A 57 -2.43 3.12 -5.34
CA THR A 57 -3.54 2.17 -5.15
C THR A 57 -4.81 2.92 -4.79
N ASN A 58 -5.94 2.53 -5.40
CA ASN A 58 -7.26 3.05 -5.07
C ASN A 58 -7.97 2.21 -4.00
N ASN A 59 -7.71 0.89 -3.94
CA ASN A 59 -8.19 -0.02 -2.89
C ASN A 59 -7.55 -1.43 -3.00
N VAL A 60 -8.34 -2.42 -3.44
CA VAL A 60 -7.97 -3.84 -3.56
C VAL A 60 -7.09 -4.09 -4.78
N ILE A 61 -6.12 -4.98 -4.65
CA ILE A 61 -5.22 -5.41 -5.73
C ILE A 61 -5.72 -6.73 -6.32
N PHE A 62 -5.95 -6.78 -7.64
CA PHE A 62 -6.22 -8.02 -8.37
C PHE A 62 -4.99 -8.49 -9.16
N THR A 63 -5.11 -9.65 -9.79
CA THR A 63 -4.06 -10.28 -10.60
C THR A 63 -3.52 -9.35 -11.68
N GLN A 64 -4.40 -8.61 -12.38
CA GLN A 64 -4.03 -7.68 -13.44
C GLN A 64 -3.22 -6.49 -12.89
N GLU A 65 -3.66 -5.91 -11.78
CA GLU A 65 -2.95 -4.83 -11.07
C GLU A 65 -1.55 -5.28 -10.66
N ALA A 66 -1.43 -6.47 -10.07
CA ALA A 66 -0.14 -6.99 -9.62
C ALA A 66 0.83 -7.20 -10.80
N ASN A 67 0.34 -7.77 -11.91
CA ASN A 67 1.14 -7.95 -13.13
C ASN A 67 1.55 -6.60 -13.77
N LYS A 68 0.64 -5.63 -13.79
CA LYS A 68 0.89 -4.27 -14.28
C LYS A 68 1.98 -3.58 -13.47
N ALA A 69 1.86 -3.62 -12.14
CA ALA A 69 2.81 -3.01 -11.23
C ALA A 69 4.19 -3.66 -11.33
N THR A 70 4.24 -5.00 -11.38
CA THR A 70 5.46 -5.77 -11.63
C THR A 70 6.18 -5.31 -12.89
N GLN A 71 5.46 -5.21 -14.01
CA GLN A 71 6.05 -4.76 -15.27
C GLN A 71 6.54 -3.31 -15.18
N PHE A 72 5.76 -2.44 -14.53
CA PHE A 72 6.13 -1.04 -14.38
C PHE A 72 7.39 -0.84 -13.53
N ILE A 73 7.54 -1.57 -12.43
CA ILE A 73 8.75 -1.56 -11.59
C ILE A 73 9.97 -1.99 -12.40
N ARG A 74 9.83 -3.05 -13.22
CA ARG A 74 10.91 -3.50 -14.12
C ARG A 74 11.34 -2.40 -15.09
N LEU A 75 10.37 -1.69 -15.69
CA LEU A 75 10.65 -0.59 -16.62
C LEU A 75 11.36 0.57 -15.91
N CYS A 76 10.90 0.96 -14.72
CA CYS A 76 11.56 2.00 -13.93
C CYS A 76 12.99 1.62 -13.55
N ASN A 77 13.24 0.36 -13.20
CA ASN A 77 14.59 -0.13 -12.94
C ASN A 77 15.48 -0.08 -14.19
N MET A 78 15.00 -0.52 -15.35
CA MET A 78 15.76 -0.43 -16.60
C MET A 78 16.10 1.02 -16.98
N MET A 79 15.23 1.98 -16.64
CA MET A 79 15.43 3.40 -16.90
C MET A 79 16.11 4.15 -15.75
N SER A 80 16.54 3.46 -14.69
CA SER A 80 17.11 4.08 -13.49
C SER A 80 16.23 5.21 -12.92
N THR A 81 14.92 5.00 -12.90
CA THR A 81 13.93 5.97 -12.39
C THR A 81 13.51 5.60 -10.97
N PRO A 82 13.66 6.49 -9.97
CA PRO A 82 13.16 6.27 -8.61
C PRO A 82 11.65 6.02 -8.58
N LEU A 83 11.20 5.26 -7.58
CA LEU A 83 9.81 4.89 -7.40
C LEU A 83 9.15 5.69 -6.27
N LEU A 84 7.90 6.08 -6.47
CA LEU A 84 7.03 6.66 -5.45
C LEU A 84 5.79 5.78 -5.28
N PHE A 85 5.66 5.15 -4.13
CA PHE A 85 4.49 4.35 -3.76
C PHE A 85 3.50 5.22 -2.98
N LEU A 86 2.26 5.28 -3.45
CA LEU A 86 1.16 5.96 -2.79
C LEU A 86 0.16 4.89 -2.31
N GLN A 87 0.23 4.54 -1.03
CA GLN A 87 -0.53 3.43 -0.46
C GLN A 87 -1.92 3.86 -0.01
N ASN A 88 -2.93 3.20 -0.56
CA ASN A 88 -4.28 3.11 -0.03
C ASN A 88 -4.85 1.74 -0.44
N THR A 89 -4.41 0.70 0.27
CA THR A 89 -4.74 -0.69 -0.04
C THR A 89 -5.22 -1.48 1.17
N THR A 90 -6.32 -2.22 0.97
CA THR A 90 -6.83 -3.18 1.94
C THR A 90 -6.31 -4.60 1.70
N GLY A 91 -5.35 -4.77 0.78
CA GLY A 91 -4.77 -6.05 0.41
C GLY A 91 -5.21 -6.55 -0.98
N PHE A 92 -5.02 -7.85 -1.19
CA PHE A 92 -5.37 -8.53 -2.43
C PHE A 92 -6.81 -9.02 -2.42
N MET A 93 -7.39 -9.20 -3.60
CA MET A 93 -8.71 -9.81 -3.70
C MET A 93 -8.68 -11.26 -3.20
N VAL A 94 -9.74 -11.68 -2.52
CA VAL A 94 -9.91 -13.05 -2.01
C VAL A 94 -11.07 -13.73 -2.71
N GLY A 95 -11.01 -15.05 -2.85
CA GLY A 95 -12.08 -15.88 -3.38
C GLY A 95 -11.58 -16.96 -4.32
N LYS A 96 -12.27 -18.10 -4.34
CA LYS A 96 -11.85 -19.31 -5.08
C LYS A 96 -11.43 -19.02 -6.53
N LYS A 97 -12.22 -18.23 -7.25
CA LYS A 97 -11.94 -17.84 -8.64
C LYS A 97 -10.58 -17.13 -8.77
N TYR A 98 -10.29 -16.18 -7.90
CA TYR A 98 -9.05 -15.40 -7.96
C TYR A 98 -7.82 -16.22 -7.54
N GLU A 99 -8.00 -17.15 -6.60
CA GLU A 99 -6.98 -18.14 -6.23
C GLU A 99 -6.63 -19.03 -7.43
N GLU A 100 -7.63 -19.57 -8.13
CA GLU A 100 -7.46 -20.40 -9.33
C GLU A 100 -6.87 -19.61 -10.51
N GLU A 101 -7.19 -18.32 -10.64
CA GLU A 101 -6.58 -17.39 -11.62
C GLU A 101 -5.13 -17.02 -11.30
N GLY A 102 -4.60 -17.47 -10.15
CA GLY A 102 -3.19 -17.29 -9.78
C GLY A 102 -2.88 -15.95 -9.11
N ILE A 103 -3.79 -15.40 -8.31
CA ILE A 103 -3.54 -14.15 -7.58
C ILE A 103 -2.33 -14.23 -6.65
N ILE A 104 -2.08 -15.38 -6.02
CA ILE A 104 -0.89 -15.62 -5.19
C ILE A 104 0.39 -15.48 -6.03
N LYS A 105 0.40 -16.06 -7.23
CA LYS A 105 1.53 -16.01 -8.14
C LYS A 105 1.78 -14.57 -8.60
N ALA A 106 0.74 -13.88 -9.06
CA ALA A 106 0.83 -12.48 -9.48
C ALA A 106 1.28 -11.55 -8.33
N GLY A 107 0.73 -11.74 -7.12
CA GLY A 107 1.16 -11.01 -5.92
C GLY A 107 2.63 -11.29 -5.56
N SER A 108 3.08 -12.54 -5.70
CA SER A 108 4.49 -12.91 -5.45
C SER A 108 5.44 -12.24 -6.45
N HIS A 109 5.05 -12.09 -7.71
CA HIS A 109 5.83 -11.35 -8.70
C HIS A 109 5.94 -9.87 -8.34
N PHE A 110 4.85 -9.28 -7.88
CA PHE A 110 4.83 -7.88 -7.50
C PHE A 110 5.74 -7.65 -6.29
N VAL A 111 5.61 -8.45 -5.24
CA VAL A 111 6.49 -8.40 -4.07
C VAL A 111 7.94 -8.67 -4.46
N ASN A 112 8.21 -9.65 -5.32
CA ASN A 112 9.55 -9.94 -5.81
C ASN A 112 10.16 -8.74 -6.56
N ALA A 113 9.36 -8.05 -7.38
CA ALA A 113 9.81 -6.87 -8.11
C ALA A 113 10.15 -5.72 -7.16
N VAL A 114 9.36 -5.52 -6.09
CA VAL A 114 9.67 -4.54 -5.04
C VAL A 114 10.94 -4.92 -4.30
N SER A 115 11.07 -6.18 -3.84
CA SER A 115 12.25 -6.66 -3.10
C SER A 115 13.55 -6.52 -3.86
N ASN A 116 13.53 -6.76 -5.17
CA ASN A 116 14.73 -6.79 -6.02
C ASN A 116 14.94 -5.48 -6.79
N SER A 117 14.11 -4.46 -6.56
CA SER A 117 14.29 -3.14 -7.15
C SER A 117 15.59 -2.52 -6.64
N GLN A 118 16.43 -2.05 -7.57
CA GLN A 118 17.69 -1.38 -7.27
C GLN A 118 17.53 0.14 -7.22
N VAL A 119 16.53 0.67 -7.91
CA VAL A 119 16.21 2.10 -7.85
C VAL A 119 15.62 2.47 -6.49
N PRO A 120 15.96 3.65 -5.94
CA PRO A 120 15.40 4.14 -4.67
C PRO A 120 13.88 4.25 -4.71
N ALA A 121 13.24 3.89 -3.58
CA ALA A 121 11.79 4.02 -3.40
C ALA A 121 11.47 5.04 -2.28
N ILE A 122 10.39 5.79 -2.46
CA ILE A 122 9.73 6.60 -1.42
C ILE A 122 8.32 6.03 -1.26
N THR A 123 7.83 5.94 -0.03
CA THR A 123 6.47 5.47 0.26
C THR A 123 5.69 6.53 1.02
N ILE A 124 4.46 6.82 0.59
CA ILE A 124 3.49 7.66 1.29
C ILE A 124 2.25 6.82 1.58
N MET A 125 1.94 6.60 2.86
CA MET A 125 0.69 5.97 3.28
C MET A 125 -0.40 7.03 3.36
N MET A 126 -1.31 7.05 2.38
CA MET A 126 -2.37 8.06 2.27
C MET A 126 -3.70 7.59 2.88
N GLY A 127 -3.81 6.30 3.19
CA GLY A 127 -5.04 5.68 3.68
C GLY A 127 -4.75 4.32 4.30
N ALA A 128 -5.46 3.28 3.86
CA ALA A 128 -5.25 1.94 4.36
C ALA A 128 -3.90 1.37 3.90
N SER A 129 -3.21 0.66 4.80
CA SER A 129 -2.03 -0.14 4.51
C SER A 129 -2.15 -1.47 5.25
N TYR A 130 -2.83 -2.43 4.63
CA TYR A 130 -3.16 -3.70 5.27
C TYR A 130 -2.50 -4.91 4.63
N GLY A 131 -2.00 -5.80 5.49
CA GLY A 131 -1.57 -7.16 5.16
C GLY A 131 -0.62 -7.23 3.95
N ALA A 132 -0.89 -8.15 3.03
CA ALA A 132 -0.07 -8.33 1.83
C ALA A 132 -0.02 -7.09 0.92
N GLY A 133 -1.01 -6.19 1.01
CA GLY A 133 -0.98 -4.92 0.27
C GLY A 133 0.14 -3.99 0.74
N ASN A 134 0.40 -3.93 2.05
CA ASN A 134 1.55 -3.21 2.61
C ASN A 134 2.87 -3.72 2.01
N TYR A 135 2.99 -5.04 1.87
CA TYR A 135 4.19 -5.67 1.31
C TYR A 135 4.39 -5.32 -0.17
N ALA A 136 3.34 -5.50 -0.97
CA ALA A 136 3.36 -5.24 -2.40
C ALA A 136 3.58 -3.75 -2.74
N MET A 137 3.21 -2.84 -1.85
CA MET A 137 3.34 -1.40 -2.06
C MET A 137 4.59 -0.78 -1.40
N CYS A 138 5.62 -1.58 -1.12
CA CYS A 138 6.89 -1.12 -0.53
C CYS A 138 6.71 -0.51 0.89
N GLY A 139 6.08 -1.28 1.79
CA GLY A 139 6.04 -0.98 3.22
C GLY A 139 7.43 -1.06 3.89
N ARG A 140 7.48 -0.80 5.20
CA ARG A 140 8.73 -0.64 5.97
C ARG A 140 9.74 -1.77 5.80
N ALA A 141 9.28 -3.02 5.72
CA ALA A 141 10.13 -4.20 5.56
C ALA A 141 10.92 -4.24 4.24
N TYR A 142 10.52 -3.45 3.24
CA TYR A 142 11.15 -3.35 1.92
C TYR A 142 12.14 -2.19 1.82
N ASN A 143 12.45 -1.55 2.96
CA ASN A 143 13.45 -0.50 3.09
C ASN A 143 13.36 0.61 2.03
N PRO A 144 12.19 1.25 1.83
CA PRO A 144 12.16 2.51 1.07
C PRO A 144 13.11 3.52 1.73
N ARG A 145 13.72 4.40 0.93
CA ARG A 145 14.63 5.43 1.44
C ARG A 145 13.94 6.36 2.44
N PHE A 146 12.66 6.63 2.18
CA PHE A 146 11.80 7.38 3.07
C PHE A 146 10.40 6.78 3.03
N LEU A 147 9.77 6.67 4.19
CA LEU A 147 8.38 6.25 4.35
C LEU A 147 7.66 7.29 5.21
N PHE A 148 6.62 7.92 4.69
CA PHE A 148 5.79 8.85 5.47
C PHE A 148 4.34 8.42 5.52
N SER A 149 3.65 8.86 6.56
CA SER A 149 2.24 8.58 6.77
C SER A 149 1.42 9.87 6.76
N TRP A 150 0.23 9.83 6.17
CA TRP A 150 -0.75 10.90 6.36
C TRP A 150 -1.51 10.70 7.68
N PRO A 151 -2.09 11.77 8.27
CA PRO A 151 -2.71 11.69 9.59
C PRO A 151 -3.95 10.77 9.64
N ASN A 152 -4.59 10.51 8.49
CA ASN A 152 -5.74 9.62 8.37
C ASN A 152 -5.35 8.16 8.08
N SER A 153 -4.07 7.89 7.82
CA SER A 153 -3.62 6.57 7.41
C SER A 153 -3.75 5.55 8.54
N LYS A 154 -3.93 4.29 8.16
CA LYS A 154 -3.96 3.17 9.09
C LYS A 154 -3.13 2.01 8.58
N CYS A 155 -2.29 1.45 9.44
CA CYS A 155 -1.40 0.35 9.09
C CYS A 155 -1.56 -0.82 10.07
N SER A 156 -1.90 -2.00 9.57
CA SER A 156 -2.11 -3.20 10.38
C SER A 156 -2.03 -4.48 9.54
N VAL A 157 -2.04 -5.65 10.19
CA VAL A 157 -2.10 -6.95 9.51
C VAL A 157 -3.40 -7.11 8.70
N MET A 158 -4.52 -6.58 9.19
CA MET A 158 -5.80 -6.52 8.50
C MET A 158 -6.71 -5.48 9.15
N GLY A 159 -7.86 -5.17 8.54
CA GLY A 159 -8.83 -4.26 9.13
C GLY A 159 -9.43 -4.79 10.44
N PRO A 160 -9.77 -3.94 11.44
CA PRO A 160 -10.33 -4.38 12.72
C PRO A 160 -11.59 -5.26 12.58
N ASP A 161 -12.49 -4.91 11.65
CA ASP A 161 -13.72 -5.67 11.40
C ASP A 161 -13.42 -7.07 10.83
N GLN A 162 -12.42 -7.17 9.95
CA GLN A 162 -11.98 -8.44 9.37
C GLN A 162 -11.34 -9.33 10.44
N LEU A 163 -10.43 -8.76 11.24
CA LEU A 163 -9.75 -9.48 12.32
C LEU A 163 -10.75 -10.05 13.31
N THR A 164 -11.68 -9.22 13.77
CA THR A 164 -12.66 -9.62 14.78
C THR A 164 -13.68 -10.61 14.24
N GLY A 165 -14.07 -10.50 12.97
CA GLY A 165 -14.94 -11.47 12.31
C GLY A 165 -14.30 -12.86 12.19
N VAL A 166 -13.04 -12.93 11.76
CA VAL A 166 -12.31 -14.21 11.65
C VAL A 166 -12.11 -14.86 13.00
N MET A 167 -11.72 -14.09 14.03
CA MET A 167 -11.51 -14.62 15.38
C MET A 167 -12.81 -15.11 16.02
N ASP A 168 -13.93 -14.44 15.78
CA ASP A 168 -15.25 -14.90 16.24
C ASP A 168 -15.66 -16.21 15.54
N LEU A 169 -15.47 -16.31 14.22
CA LEU A 169 -15.76 -17.53 13.46
C LEU A 169 -14.96 -18.74 13.98
N ILE A 170 -13.65 -18.58 14.16
CA ILE A 170 -12.77 -19.64 14.68
C ILE A 170 -13.20 -20.08 16.08
N ALA A 171 -13.52 -19.12 16.96
CA ALA A 171 -13.98 -19.41 18.30
C ALA A 171 -15.29 -20.21 18.28
N ARG A 172 -16.20 -19.87 17.36
CA ARG A 172 -17.47 -20.55 17.17
C ARG A 172 -17.31 -21.99 16.68
N GLU A 173 -16.51 -22.18 15.64
CA GLU A 173 -16.22 -23.51 15.10
C GLU A 173 -15.51 -24.41 16.11
N SER A 174 -14.56 -23.86 16.89
CA SER A 174 -13.88 -24.61 17.94
C SER A 174 -14.83 -25.04 19.06
N ALA A 175 -15.75 -24.16 19.48
CA ALA A 175 -16.73 -24.50 20.52
C ALA A 175 -17.73 -25.57 20.02
N ALA A 176 -18.16 -25.46 18.75
CA ALA A 176 -19.04 -26.45 18.12
C ALA A 176 -18.36 -27.84 18.06
N ARG A 177 -17.08 -27.91 17.68
CA ARG A 177 -16.29 -29.14 17.66
C ARG A 177 -16.14 -29.78 19.05
N ASP A 178 -16.03 -28.94 20.08
CA ASP A 178 -15.94 -29.36 21.49
C ASP A 178 -17.31 -29.65 22.13
N GLY A 179 -18.43 -29.48 21.40
CA GLY A 179 -19.78 -29.61 21.94
C GLY A 179 -20.16 -28.54 22.97
N LYS A 180 -19.41 -27.44 23.06
CA LYS A 180 -19.62 -26.35 24.03
C LYS A 180 -20.57 -25.30 23.44
N LYS A 181 -21.52 -24.84 24.25
CA LYS A 181 -22.35 -23.68 23.91
C LYS A 181 -21.58 -22.39 24.15
N ILE A 182 -21.78 -21.42 23.27
CA ILE A 182 -21.15 -20.11 23.36
C ILE A 182 -22.07 -19.18 24.13
N ASN A 183 -21.47 -18.42 25.05
CA ASN A 183 -22.14 -17.28 25.65
C ASN A 183 -21.95 -16.06 24.72
N GLU A 184 -23.04 -15.60 24.12
CA GLU A 184 -23.05 -14.50 23.14
C GLU A 184 -22.58 -13.18 23.75
N GLU A 185 -22.89 -12.89 25.02
CA GLU A 185 -22.42 -11.67 25.69
C GLU A 185 -20.89 -11.68 25.83
N VAL A 186 -20.33 -12.82 26.23
CA VAL A 186 -18.88 -12.99 26.36
C VAL A 186 -18.19 -12.92 24.99
N ALA A 187 -18.79 -13.53 23.95
CA ALA A 187 -18.28 -13.47 22.59
C ALA A 187 -18.25 -12.03 22.07
N GLN A 188 -19.36 -11.29 22.24
CA GLN A 188 -19.45 -9.89 21.83
C GLN A 188 -18.48 -8.99 22.60
N ALA A 189 -18.32 -9.19 23.91
CA ALA A 189 -17.36 -8.44 24.71
C ALA A 189 -15.90 -8.69 24.25
N ARG A 190 -15.55 -9.94 23.93
CA ARG A 190 -14.23 -10.27 23.35
C ARG A 190 -14.03 -9.62 21.99
N LYS A 191 -15.05 -9.67 21.12
CA LYS A 191 -15.04 -9.04 19.80
C LYS A 191 -14.80 -7.54 19.90
N ASN A 192 -15.53 -6.85 20.77
CA ASN A 192 -15.39 -5.40 21.00
C ASN A 192 -14.00 -5.05 21.56
N LYS A 193 -13.48 -5.84 22.50
CA LYS A 193 -12.13 -5.64 23.04
C LYS A 193 -11.06 -5.77 21.97
N LEU A 194 -11.14 -6.81 21.14
CA LEU A 194 -10.20 -7.04 20.05
C LEU A 194 -10.30 -5.93 18.98
N ALA A 195 -11.51 -5.48 18.66
CA ALA A 195 -11.73 -4.36 17.73
C ALA A 195 -11.03 -3.09 18.24
N ALA A 196 -11.20 -2.76 19.52
CA ALA A 196 -10.59 -1.58 20.14
C ALA A 196 -9.05 -1.64 20.14
N VAL A 197 -8.48 -2.83 20.40
CA VAL A 197 -7.02 -3.03 20.33
C VAL A 197 -6.54 -2.87 18.88
N ALA A 198 -7.18 -3.55 17.93
CA ALA A 198 -6.80 -3.47 16.53
C ALA A 198 -6.90 -2.05 15.96
N GLU A 199 -7.95 -1.31 16.34
CA GLU A 199 -8.14 0.08 15.95
C GLU A 199 -7.02 0.96 16.52
N LYS A 200 -6.73 0.85 17.82
CA LYS A 200 -5.65 1.59 18.48
C LYS A 200 -4.29 1.29 17.88
N GLU A 201 -3.99 0.02 17.62
CA GLU A 201 -2.70 -0.39 17.08
C GLU A 201 -2.53 -0.06 15.60
N SER A 202 -3.65 0.15 14.89
CA SER A 202 -3.63 0.58 13.49
C SER A 202 -3.46 2.09 13.30
N ASP A 203 -3.67 2.87 14.36
CA ASP A 203 -3.63 4.33 14.33
C ASP A 203 -2.23 4.86 13.98
N VAL A 204 -2.18 5.94 13.20
CA VAL A 204 -0.93 6.52 12.72
C VAL A 204 0.00 6.96 13.85
N TYR A 205 -0.54 7.45 14.98
CA TYR A 205 0.28 7.86 16.12
C TYR A 205 0.87 6.65 16.86
N TRP A 206 0.17 5.50 16.82
CA TRP A 206 0.72 4.25 17.33
C TRP A 206 1.85 3.72 16.44
N THR A 207 1.70 3.79 15.11
CA THR A 207 2.70 3.28 14.16
C THR A 207 3.94 4.17 14.11
N THR A 208 3.77 5.48 14.07
CA THR A 208 4.88 6.45 14.00
C THR A 208 5.72 6.43 15.29
N SER A 209 5.09 6.27 16.47
CA SER A 209 5.81 6.14 17.75
C SER A 209 6.66 4.86 17.86
N ARG A 210 6.51 3.93 16.90
CA ARG A 210 7.28 2.69 16.76
C ARG A 210 8.20 2.69 15.55
N VAL A 211 8.37 3.84 14.89
CA VAL A 211 9.30 4.00 13.78
C VAL A 211 8.94 3.08 12.59
N LEU A 212 7.64 2.78 12.45
CA LEU A 212 7.11 2.07 11.27
C LEU A 212 7.01 3.00 10.04
N ASP A 213 7.05 4.30 10.29
CA ASP A 213 7.25 5.37 9.33
C ASP A 213 8.33 6.34 9.85
N ASP A 214 8.83 7.20 8.97
CA ASP A 214 9.82 8.25 9.26
C ASP A 214 9.15 9.58 9.64
N GLY A 215 7.82 9.58 9.79
CA GLY A 215 7.06 10.71 10.27
C GLY A 215 5.66 10.82 9.66
N VAL A 216 4.79 11.47 10.44
CA VAL A 216 3.46 11.89 9.98
C VAL A 216 3.57 13.27 9.34
N ILE A 217 3.08 13.41 8.11
CA ILE A 217 3.20 14.64 7.32
C ILE A 217 1.83 15.23 7.00
N ASP A 218 1.75 16.55 6.90
CA ASP A 218 0.55 17.20 6.37
C ASP A 218 0.37 16.81 4.89
N PRO A 219 -0.81 16.30 4.47
CA PRO A 219 -1.05 15.93 3.07
C PRO A 219 -0.69 17.03 2.06
N ARG A 220 -0.90 18.31 2.42
CA ARG A 220 -0.57 19.48 1.59
C ARG A 220 0.93 19.63 1.34
N MET A 221 1.76 19.12 2.25
CA MET A 221 3.22 19.18 2.17
C MET A 221 3.83 18.02 1.38
N THR A 222 3.03 17.03 0.98
CA THR A 222 3.51 15.82 0.26
C THR A 222 4.42 16.17 -0.92
N ARG A 223 4.02 17.14 -1.76
CA ARG A 223 4.82 17.56 -2.93
C ARG A 223 6.21 18.08 -2.54
N VAL A 224 6.26 18.95 -1.54
CA VAL A 224 7.51 19.57 -1.06
C VAL A 224 8.43 18.52 -0.44
N ILE A 225 7.86 17.63 0.39
CA ILE A 225 8.60 16.57 1.07
C ILE A 225 9.14 15.56 0.06
N VAL A 226 8.31 15.08 -0.87
CA VAL A 226 8.76 14.18 -1.93
C VAL A 226 9.81 14.85 -2.81
N GLY A 227 9.65 16.13 -3.15
CA GLY A 227 10.67 16.89 -3.90
C GLY A 227 12.01 16.97 -3.15
N PHE A 228 11.99 17.19 -1.84
CA PHE A 228 13.19 17.15 -1.01
C PHE A 228 13.82 15.76 -0.97
N CYS A 229 13.03 14.71 -0.75
CA CYS A 229 13.51 13.32 -0.77
C CYS A 229 14.14 12.95 -2.11
N LEU A 230 13.52 13.35 -3.22
CA LEU A 230 14.07 13.15 -4.57
C LEU A 230 15.39 13.92 -4.74
N SER A 231 15.49 15.17 -4.28
CA SER A 231 16.76 15.91 -4.29
C SER A 231 17.86 15.18 -3.51
N VAL A 232 17.54 14.59 -2.36
CA VAL A 232 18.50 13.76 -1.59
C VAL A 232 18.89 12.50 -2.35
N ILE A 233 17.92 11.81 -2.96
CA ILE A 233 18.15 10.61 -3.77
C ILE A 233 19.07 10.91 -4.97
N TYR A 234 18.82 12.01 -5.69
CA TYR A 234 19.56 12.41 -6.88
C TYR A 234 20.92 13.05 -6.59
N ASN A 235 21.26 13.33 -5.33
CA ASN A 235 22.65 13.61 -4.95
C ASN A 235 23.55 12.35 -5.06
N GLY A 236 22.96 11.16 -5.04
CA GLY A 236 23.64 9.90 -5.30
C GLY A 236 23.46 9.42 -6.74
N LYS A 237 24.23 8.40 -7.13
CA LYS A 237 24.01 7.68 -8.40
C LYS A 237 22.70 6.88 -8.29
N VAL A 238 21.71 7.20 -9.12
CA VAL A 238 20.53 6.36 -9.32
C VAL A 238 20.84 5.42 -10.49
N GLU A 239 21.01 4.14 -10.18
CA GLU A 239 21.28 3.10 -11.18
C GLU A 239 20.37 1.92 -10.87
N GLY A 240 19.55 1.56 -11.85
CA GLY A 240 18.80 0.32 -11.80
C GLY A 240 19.43 -0.74 -12.70
N GLY A 241 18.69 -1.81 -12.94
CA GLY A 241 19.15 -2.93 -13.74
C GLY A 241 18.05 -3.97 -13.94
N PRO A 242 18.38 -5.12 -14.54
CA PRO A 242 17.47 -6.25 -14.55
C PRO A 242 17.17 -6.67 -13.11
N LEU A 243 15.88 -6.86 -12.79
CA LEU A 243 15.50 -7.34 -11.47
C LEU A 243 16.07 -8.74 -11.23
N GLY A 244 16.67 -8.93 -10.06
CA GLY A 244 17.09 -10.24 -9.57
C GLY A 244 15.92 -11.09 -9.06
N GLY A 245 16.24 -12.33 -8.66
CA GLY A 245 15.27 -13.30 -8.13
C GLY A 245 14.52 -14.09 -9.22
N VAL A 246 14.13 -15.32 -8.89
CA VAL A 246 13.37 -16.17 -9.82
C VAL A 246 11.90 -15.74 -9.81
N SER A 247 11.41 -15.42 -10.99
CA SER A 247 10.00 -15.12 -11.24
C SER A 247 9.21 -16.44 -11.36
N ARG A 248 8.22 -16.67 -10.51
CA ARG A 248 7.36 -17.87 -10.55
C ARG A 248 6.39 -17.81 -11.75
N MET A 249 6.86 -18.18 -12.95
CA MET A 249 6.13 -18.05 -14.24
C MET A 249 4.94 -18.97 -14.43
#